data_AF-A0A1Y3CW47-F1
#
_entry.id   AF-A0A1Y3CW47-F1
#
_cell.length_a   1.000
_cell.length_b   1.000
_cell.length_c   1.000
_cell.angle_alpha   90.00
_cell.angle_beta   90.00
_cell.angle_gamma   90.00
#
_symmetry.space_group_name_H-M   'P 1'
#
loop_
_entity.id
_entity.type
_entity.pdbx_description
1 polymer ?
#
loop_
_entity_poly.entity_id
_entity_poly.type
_entity_poly.pdbx_seq_one_letter_code
_entity_poly.pdbx_strand_id
1 'polypeptide(L)'
;MIFIRAIFNAVYDLAYFFAKGSVAYARKKGVTIGNNCRIYIRSWGSEPFLVSIGDDVTVTSGVKFITHDGSTCLVKDEHNKRYQRFAPIQVGSHVFIGVNSIIMPGVKIGSNVVIGAGSVVTKDIPDNAVAIGVPAKVVSSFEDYQDKIKASCASDTDLAGITDYAERVQRAIDIQALKQSH
;
A
#
# COMPACT_ATOMS: atom_id res chain seq x y z
N MET A 1 27.79 -22.84 -4.13
CA MET A 1 26.69 -23.24 -3.22
C MET A 1 25.68 -22.13 -2.93
N ILE A 2 26.11 -20.88 -2.68
CA ILE A 2 25.19 -19.75 -2.36
C ILE A 2 24.24 -19.41 -3.53
N PHE A 3 24.74 -19.44 -4.77
CA PHE A 3 23.97 -19.09 -5.96
C PHE A 3 22.81 -20.06 -6.24
N ILE A 4 23.07 -21.37 -6.10
CA ILE A 4 22.05 -22.42 -6.27
C ILE A 4 20.95 -22.28 -5.20
N ARG A 5 21.33 -21.98 -3.95
CA ARG A 5 20.39 -21.76 -2.84
C ARG A 5 19.54 -20.50 -3.06
N ALA A 6 20.13 -19.43 -3.60
CA ALA A 6 19.41 -18.21 -3.93
C ALA A 6 18.36 -18.44 -5.05
N ILE A 7 18.74 -19.14 -6.11
CA ILE A 7 17.82 -19.52 -7.20
C ILE A 7 16.70 -20.42 -6.67
N PHE A 8 17.04 -21.44 -5.87
CA PHE A 8 16.04 -22.33 -5.26
C PHE A 8 15.05 -21.55 -4.39
N ASN A 9 15.54 -20.66 -3.53
CA ASN A 9 14.70 -19.82 -2.68
C ASN A 9 13.81 -18.89 -3.51
N ALA A 10 14.33 -18.30 -4.59
CA ALA A 10 13.55 -17.44 -5.47
C ALA A 10 12.43 -18.19 -6.20
N VAL A 11 12.73 -19.39 -6.73
CA VAL A 11 11.75 -20.27 -7.39
C VAL A 11 10.69 -20.74 -6.38
N TYR A 12 11.12 -21.13 -5.19
CA TYR A 12 10.22 -21.57 -4.13
C TYR A 12 9.30 -20.44 -3.63
N ASP A 13 9.84 -19.23 -3.42
CA ASP A 13 9.07 -18.05 -3.04
C ASP A 13 8.04 -17.69 -4.13
N LEU A 14 8.45 -17.79 -5.39
CA LEU A 14 7.55 -17.57 -6.53
C LEU A 14 6.43 -18.61 -6.56
N ALA A 15 6.76 -19.89 -6.42
CA ALA A 15 5.78 -20.97 -6.35
C ALA A 15 4.81 -20.80 -5.17
N TYR A 16 5.31 -20.41 -4.00
CA TYR A 16 4.48 -20.16 -2.82
C TYR A 16 3.54 -18.97 -3.01
N PHE A 17 4.02 -17.88 -3.64
CA PHE A 17 3.20 -16.72 -3.97
C PHE A 17 2.02 -17.09 -4.87
N PHE A 18 2.27 -17.89 -5.92
CA PHE A 18 1.21 -18.35 -6.82
C PHE A 18 0.26 -19.34 -6.15
N ALA A 19 0.76 -20.21 -5.27
CA ALA A 19 -0.06 -21.25 -4.63
C ALA A 19 -0.90 -20.74 -3.43
N LYS A 20 -0.42 -19.74 -2.68
CA LYS A 20 -1.05 -19.29 -1.42
C LYS A 20 -1.50 -17.83 -1.43
N GLY A 21 -1.18 -17.09 -2.49
CA GLY A 21 -1.52 -15.68 -2.63
C GLY A 21 -0.53 -14.74 -1.92
N SER A 22 -0.67 -13.45 -2.24
CA SER A 22 0.25 -12.40 -1.79
C SER A 22 0.20 -12.13 -0.28
N VAL A 23 -0.98 -12.25 0.33
CA VAL A 23 -1.17 -12.06 1.78
C VAL A 23 -0.45 -13.15 2.58
N ALA A 24 -0.61 -14.42 2.21
CA ALA A 24 0.08 -15.52 2.88
C ALA A 24 1.60 -15.41 2.74
N TYR A 25 2.08 -14.98 1.56
CA TYR A 25 3.49 -14.71 1.32
C TYR A 25 4.03 -13.60 2.23
N ALA A 26 3.30 -12.48 2.35
CA ALA A 26 3.71 -11.38 3.22
C ALA A 26 3.74 -11.78 4.70
N ARG A 27 2.74 -12.53 5.19
CA ARG A 27 2.73 -13.09 6.55
C ARG A 27 3.91 -14.01 6.80
N LYS A 28 4.26 -14.87 5.83
CA LYS A 28 5.44 -15.74 5.90
C LYS A 28 6.75 -14.93 5.98
N LYS A 29 6.83 -13.76 5.35
CA LYS A 29 7.98 -12.85 5.48
C LYS A 29 8.05 -12.16 6.84
N GLY A 30 6.97 -12.13 7.61
CA GLY A 30 6.91 -11.58 8.97
C GLY A 30 5.95 -10.41 9.12
N VAL A 31 5.31 -9.94 8.04
CA VAL A 31 4.34 -8.84 8.11
C VAL A 31 3.08 -9.28 8.82
N THR A 32 2.58 -8.48 9.77
CA THR A 32 1.27 -8.70 10.37
C THR A 32 0.21 -8.09 9.47
N ILE A 33 -0.70 -8.90 8.92
CA ILE A 33 -1.76 -8.44 8.00
C ILE A 33 -3.10 -8.98 8.45
N GLY A 34 -4.10 -8.09 8.55
CA GLY A 34 -5.50 -8.41 8.78
C GLY A 34 -6.17 -9.15 7.62
N ASN A 35 -7.49 -9.14 7.61
CA ASN A 35 -8.36 -9.85 6.68
C ASN A 35 -8.71 -9.00 5.45
N ASN A 36 -9.16 -9.67 4.39
CA ASN A 36 -9.63 -9.05 3.14
C ASN A 36 -8.66 -8.03 2.50
N CYS A 37 -7.36 -8.20 2.73
CA CYS A 37 -6.34 -7.32 2.17
C CYS A 37 -5.99 -7.72 0.73
N ARG A 38 -5.72 -6.73 -0.12
CA ARG A 38 -5.24 -6.90 -1.49
C ARG A 38 -3.82 -6.36 -1.60
N ILE A 39 -2.85 -7.27 -1.67
CA ILE A 39 -1.43 -6.93 -1.70
C ILE A 39 -0.87 -7.20 -3.11
N TYR A 40 -0.38 -6.17 -3.78
CA TYR A 40 0.21 -6.25 -5.12
C TYR A 40 1.74 -6.10 -5.13
N ILE A 41 2.37 -6.11 -3.96
CA ILE A 41 3.84 -6.07 -3.80
C ILE A 41 4.39 -7.41 -3.30
N ARG A 42 5.66 -7.66 -3.64
CA ARG A 42 6.42 -8.82 -3.14
C ARG A 42 7.57 -8.43 -2.22
N SER A 43 8.09 -7.21 -2.36
CA SER A 43 9.19 -6.70 -1.55
C SER A 43 8.66 -5.95 -0.33
N TRP A 44 9.11 -6.35 0.85
CA TRP A 44 8.69 -5.79 2.15
C TRP A 44 9.85 -5.16 2.93
N GLY A 45 10.95 -4.83 2.24
CA GLY A 45 12.16 -4.32 2.88
C GLY A 45 12.92 -5.42 3.64
N SER A 46 13.83 -4.98 4.52
CA SER A 46 14.73 -5.86 5.27
C SER A 46 14.13 -6.31 6.62
N GLU A 47 13.23 -5.52 7.19
CA GLU A 47 12.56 -5.80 8.47
C GLU A 47 11.03 -5.89 8.32
N PRO A 48 10.50 -6.82 7.50
CA PRO A 48 9.06 -6.99 7.28
C PRO A 48 8.25 -7.20 8.58
N PHE A 49 8.87 -7.74 9.63
CA PHE A 49 8.28 -7.93 10.95
C PHE A 49 7.99 -6.63 11.71
N LEU A 50 8.44 -5.48 11.20
CA LEU A 50 8.12 -4.15 11.72
C LEU A 50 6.92 -3.49 11.01
N VAL A 51 6.27 -4.18 10.08
CA VAL A 51 5.11 -3.68 9.34
C VAL A 51 3.85 -4.39 9.82
N SER A 52 2.86 -3.60 10.24
CA SER A 52 1.53 -4.09 10.62
C SER A 52 0.44 -3.41 9.80
N ILE A 53 -0.49 -4.19 9.25
CA ILE A 53 -1.58 -3.77 8.38
C ILE A 53 -2.90 -4.31 8.93
N GLY A 54 -3.91 -3.44 9.04
CA GLY A 54 -5.27 -3.78 9.46
C GLY A 54 -6.06 -4.59 8.43
N ASP A 55 -7.40 -4.52 8.54
CA ASP A 55 -8.33 -5.21 7.64
C ASP A 55 -8.67 -4.34 6.42
N ASP A 56 -9.11 -4.95 5.32
CA ASP A 56 -9.62 -4.25 4.13
C ASP A 56 -8.61 -3.26 3.49
N VAL A 57 -7.32 -3.57 3.60
CA VAL A 57 -6.25 -2.72 3.04
C VAL A 57 -5.87 -3.15 1.63
N THR A 58 -5.78 -2.17 0.73
CA THR A 58 -5.23 -2.36 -0.61
C THR A 58 -3.87 -1.69 -0.73
N VAL A 59 -2.83 -2.50 -1.00
CA VAL A 59 -1.47 -2.04 -1.28
C VAL A 59 -1.17 -2.30 -2.75
N THR A 60 -1.14 -1.25 -3.55
CA THR A 60 -0.95 -1.36 -5.02
C THR A 60 0.51 -1.58 -5.40
N SER A 61 0.77 -1.75 -6.70
CA SER A 61 2.10 -2.08 -7.21
C SER A 61 3.15 -1.00 -6.92
N GLY A 62 4.40 -1.44 -6.72
CA GLY A 62 5.54 -0.55 -6.53
C GLY A 62 5.61 0.21 -5.20
N VAL A 63 4.61 0.03 -4.32
CA VAL A 63 4.63 0.57 -2.96
C VAL A 63 5.83 0.05 -2.19
N LYS A 64 6.50 0.93 -1.43
CA LYS A 64 7.65 0.58 -0.60
C LYS A 64 7.38 0.94 0.86
N PHE A 65 7.55 -0.04 1.74
CA PHE A 65 7.61 0.16 3.18
C PHE A 65 9.07 0.21 3.59
N ILE A 66 9.51 1.33 4.16
CA ILE A 66 10.88 1.52 4.63
C ILE A 66 10.87 1.57 6.16
N THR A 67 11.46 0.57 6.80
CA THR A 67 11.45 0.36 8.26
C THR A 67 12.70 0.87 8.97
N HIS A 68 13.69 1.37 8.22
CA HIS A 68 14.94 1.90 8.75
C HIS A 68 15.44 3.12 7.97
N ASP A 69 16.37 3.86 8.55
CA ASP A 69 17.07 4.96 7.87
C ASP A 69 18.55 4.65 7.74
N GLY A 70 18.95 4.21 6.54
CA GLY A 70 20.33 3.88 6.21
C GLY A 70 21.27 5.08 6.19
N SER A 71 20.76 6.32 6.12
CA SER A 71 21.63 7.52 6.12
C SER A 71 22.37 7.70 7.44
N THR A 72 21.86 7.13 8.53
CA THR A 72 22.50 7.11 9.86
C THR A 72 23.88 6.44 9.86
N CYS A 73 24.20 5.62 8.85
CA CYS A 73 25.51 4.99 8.71
C CYS A 73 26.68 5.97 8.51
N LEU A 74 26.39 7.22 8.13
CA LEU A 74 27.37 8.29 7.97
C LEU A 74 27.84 8.88 9.31
N VAL A 75 27.09 8.66 10.39
CA VAL A 75 27.41 9.15 11.73
C VAL A 75 27.93 7.97 12.56
N LYS A 76 29.00 8.22 13.32
CA LYS A 76 29.63 7.21 14.18
C LYS A 76 29.80 7.70 15.60
N ASP A 77 29.78 6.77 16.55
CA ASP A 77 30.11 7.03 17.94
C ASP A 77 31.64 7.14 18.16
N GLU A 78 32.04 7.40 19.41
CA GLU A 78 33.44 7.49 19.84
C GLU A 78 34.24 6.19 19.63
N HIS A 79 33.56 5.05 19.45
CA HIS A 79 34.15 3.74 19.18
C HIS A 79 34.14 3.36 17.69
N ASN A 80 33.89 4.34 16.80
CA ASN A 80 33.84 4.15 15.34
C ASN A 80 32.74 3.15 14.90
N LYS A 81 31.66 2.99 15.68
CA LYS A 81 30.47 2.20 15.34
C LYS A 81 29.37 3.10 14.77
N ARG A 82 28.59 2.55 13.84
CA ARG A 82 27.54 3.28 13.12
C ARG A 82 26.28 3.41 13.99
N TYR A 83 25.65 4.58 13.95
CA TYR A 83 24.28 4.71 14.42
C TYR A 83 23.31 3.99 13.47
N GLN A 84 22.19 3.53 14.03
CA GLN A 84 21.14 2.83 13.30
C GLN A 84 19.78 3.33 13.78
N ARG A 85 18.86 3.56 12.84
CA ARG A 85 17.48 3.93 13.15
C ARG A 85 16.53 2.93 12.49
N PHE A 86 15.71 2.29 13.31
CA PHE A 86 14.60 1.44 12.90
C PHE A 86 13.33 1.96 13.54
N ALA A 87 12.21 1.90 12.82
CA ALA A 87 10.93 2.29 13.37
C ALA A 87 9.80 1.52 12.65
N PRO A 88 8.80 1.02 13.41
CA PRO A 88 7.69 0.27 12.84
C PRO A 88 6.79 1.16 11.99
N ILE A 89 6.12 0.54 11.03
CA ILE A 89 5.06 1.17 10.23
C ILE A 89 3.74 0.50 10.59
N GLN A 90 2.73 1.32 10.90
CA GLN A 90 1.39 0.85 11.25
C GLN A 90 0.39 1.41 10.25
N VAL A 91 -0.42 0.53 9.67
CA VAL A 91 -1.52 0.89 8.77
C VAL A 91 -2.82 0.38 9.39
N GLY A 92 -3.79 1.27 9.58
CA GLY A 92 -5.12 0.96 10.05
C GLY A 92 -5.94 0.13 9.07
N SER A 93 -7.25 0.07 9.28
CA SER A 93 -8.16 -0.68 8.42
C SER A 93 -8.78 0.19 7.34
N HIS A 94 -9.23 -0.41 6.24
CA HIS A 94 -9.87 0.27 5.12
C HIS A 94 -8.98 1.37 4.52
N VAL A 95 -7.74 0.99 4.19
CA VAL A 95 -6.73 1.91 3.64
C VAL A 95 -6.40 1.55 2.20
N PHE A 96 -6.33 2.56 1.33
CA PHE A 96 -5.83 2.41 -0.04
C PHE A 96 -4.48 3.11 -0.19
N ILE A 97 -3.44 2.35 -0.56
CA ILE A 97 -2.10 2.90 -0.82
C ILE A 97 -1.83 2.85 -2.32
N GLY A 98 -1.80 4.02 -2.94
CA GLY A 98 -1.63 4.23 -4.38
C GLY A 98 -0.27 3.81 -4.93
N VAL A 99 -0.22 3.63 -6.24
CA VAL A 99 0.90 3.02 -6.95
C VAL A 99 2.19 3.79 -6.70
N ASN A 100 3.30 3.09 -6.51
CA ASN A 100 4.64 3.66 -6.29
C ASN A 100 4.78 4.58 -5.06
N SER A 101 3.85 4.58 -4.11
CA SER A 101 4.00 5.34 -2.87
C SER A 101 5.08 4.77 -1.94
N ILE A 102 5.72 5.62 -1.16
CA ILE A 102 6.79 5.26 -0.22
C ILE A 102 6.33 5.64 1.19
N ILE A 103 6.33 4.67 2.10
CA ILE A 103 5.99 4.85 3.51
C ILE A 103 7.27 4.84 4.33
N MET A 104 7.57 5.95 5.01
CA MET A 104 8.82 6.15 5.75
C MET A 104 8.80 5.52 7.15
N PRO A 105 9.98 5.30 7.77
CA PRO A 105 10.05 4.60 9.06
C PRO A 105 9.38 5.39 10.18
N GLY A 106 8.53 4.70 10.94
CA GLY A 106 7.83 5.25 12.11
C GLY A 106 6.45 5.82 11.80
N VAL A 107 6.02 5.81 10.54
CA VAL A 107 4.72 6.36 10.13
C VAL A 107 3.57 5.47 10.60
N LYS A 108 2.55 6.11 11.16
CA LYS A 108 1.22 5.55 11.39
C LYS A 108 0.22 6.13 10.40
N ILE A 109 -0.45 5.26 9.67
CA ILE A 109 -1.57 5.59 8.79
C ILE A 109 -2.84 5.14 9.50
N GLY A 110 -3.76 6.07 9.73
CA GLY A 110 -5.08 5.81 10.30
C GLY A 110 -5.97 4.92 9.43
N SER A 111 -7.21 4.72 9.87
CA SER A 111 -8.24 3.98 9.16
C SER A 111 -9.07 4.88 8.23
N ASN A 112 -9.68 4.31 7.19
CA ASN A 112 -10.40 5.03 6.13
C ASN A 112 -9.51 6.09 5.45
N VAL A 113 -8.33 5.67 5.02
CA VAL A 113 -7.32 6.57 4.44
C VAL A 113 -7.05 6.24 2.98
N VAL A 114 -6.92 7.28 2.15
CA VAL A 114 -6.40 7.16 0.78
C VAL A 114 -5.05 7.86 0.69
N ILE A 115 -4.02 7.10 0.33
CA ILE A 115 -2.71 7.64 -0.07
C ILE A 115 -2.65 7.68 -1.59
N GLY A 116 -2.52 8.86 -2.18
CA GLY A 116 -2.42 9.03 -3.62
C GLY A 116 -1.17 8.37 -4.20
N ALA A 117 -1.22 8.07 -5.50
CA ALA A 117 -0.10 7.50 -6.23
C ALA A 117 1.17 8.37 -6.15
N GLY A 118 2.34 7.73 -6.07
CA GLY A 118 3.65 8.38 -6.06
C GLY A 118 3.95 9.21 -4.80
N SER A 119 3.14 9.08 -3.74
CA SER A 119 3.30 9.90 -2.54
C SER A 119 4.45 9.40 -1.66
N VAL A 120 5.14 10.31 -0.97
CA VAL A 120 6.15 9.96 0.05
C VAL A 120 5.60 10.35 1.42
N VAL A 121 5.12 9.38 2.17
CA VAL A 121 4.51 9.57 3.49
C VAL A 121 5.62 9.65 4.53
N THR A 122 5.92 10.86 4.99
CA THR A 122 7.00 11.16 5.94
C THR A 122 6.52 11.39 7.37
N LYS A 123 5.20 11.50 7.58
CA LYS A 123 4.55 11.80 8.86
C LYS A 123 3.26 10.99 8.96
N ASP A 124 2.76 10.85 10.18
CA ASP A 124 1.50 10.16 10.44
C ASP A 124 0.35 10.80 9.66
N ILE A 125 -0.56 9.95 9.19
CA ILE A 125 -1.79 10.35 8.50
C ILE A 125 -2.95 9.98 9.42
N PRO A 126 -3.80 10.95 9.82
CA PRO A 126 -4.92 10.67 10.71
C PRO A 126 -5.99 9.83 10.02
N ASP A 127 -6.92 9.29 10.80
CA ASP A 127 -8.11 8.61 10.29
C ASP A 127 -8.93 9.52 9.36
N ASN A 128 -9.70 8.91 8.46
CA ASN A 128 -10.66 9.59 7.57
C ASN A 128 -10.02 10.68 6.70
N ALA A 129 -8.83 10.41 6.14
CA ALA A 129 -8.06 11.39 5.40
C ALA A 129 -7.67 10.92 3.99
N VAL A 130 -7.53 11.87 3.08
CA VAL A 130 -6.86 11.67 1.79
C VAL A 130 -5.56 12.46 1.81
N ALA A 131 -4.44 11.79 1.58
CA ALA A 131 -3.12 12.40 1.55
C ALA A 131 -2.38 12.12 0.24
N ILE A 132 -1.75 13.16 -0.32
CA ILE A 132 -1.02 13.07 -1.59
C ILE A 132 0.28 13.88 -1.55
N GLY A 133 1.24 13.54 -2.42
CA GLY A 133 2.40 14.37 -2.72
C GLY A 133 3.73 13.93 -2.08
N VAL A 134 4.77 14.76 -2.28
CA VAL A 134 6.13 14.53 -1.79
C VAL A 134 6.67 15.81 -1.12
N PRO A 135 6.66 15.92 0.22
CA PRO A 135 6.08 14.96 1.16
C PRO A 135 4.54 14.93 1.09
N ALA A 136 3.95 13.80 1.47
CA ALA A 136 2.51 13.63 1.48
C ALA A 136 1.85 14.58 2.50
N LYS A 137 0.80 15.27 2.08
CA LYS A 137 -0.01 16.16 2.92
C LYS A 137 -1.48 15.76 2.81
N VAL A 138 -2.22 15.89 3.90
CA VAL A 138 -3.68 15.73 3.88
C VAL A 138 -4.29 16.85 3.03
N VAL A 139 -5.11 16.48 2.04
CA VAL A 139 -5.73 17.40 1.08
C VAL A 139 -7.26 17.38 1.11
N SER A 140 -7.85 16.34 1.70
CA SER A 140 -9.31 16.17 1.79
C SER A 140 -9.64 15.23 2.95
N SER A 141 -10.86 15.31 3.47
CA SER A 141 -11.42 14.24 4.29
C SER A 141 -11.80 13.03 3.41
N PHE A 142 -11.93 11.86 4.02
CA PHE A 142 -12.44 10.67 3.35
C PHE A 142 -13.93 10.79 3.00
N GLU A 143 -14.72 11.51 3.81
CA GLU A 143 -16.13 11.79 3.53
C GLU A 143 -16.30 12.61 2.24
N ASP A 144 -15.57 13.73 2.11
CA ASP A 144 -15.59 14.54 0.88
C ASP A 144 -15.13 13.72 -0.34
N TYR A 145 -14.16 12.83 -0.15
CA TYR A 145 -13.72 11.93 -1.21
C TYR A 145 -14.82 10.95 -1.60
N GLN A 146 -15.50 10.34 -0.63
CA GLN A 146 -16.60 9.42 -0.86
C GLN A 146 -17.74 10.09 -1.63
N ASP A 147 -18.10 11.32 -1.28
CA ASP A 147 -19.16 12.07 -1.95
C ASP A 147 -18.79 12.41 -3.39
N LYS A 148 -17.53 12.81 -3.63
CA LYS A 148 -17.00 12.98 -4.99
C LYS A 148 -17.08 11.69 -5.81
N ILE A 149 -16.74 10.54 -5.23
CA ILE A 149 -16.82 9.24 -5.92
C ILE A 149 -18.27 8.88 -6.24
N LYS A 150 -19.21 9.02 -5.30
CA LYS A 150 -20.64 8.77 -5.56
C LYS A 150 -21.20 9.66 -6.67
N ALA A 151 -20.80 10.94 -6.67
CA ALA A 151 -21.24 11.92 -7.64
C ALA A 151 -20.66 11.69 -9.04
N SER A 152 -19.44 11.13 -9.16
CA SER A 152 -18.73 11.05 -10.45
C SER A 152 -18.56 9.65 -11.02
N CYS A 153 -18.57 8.59 -10.20
CA CYS A 153 -18.26 7.23 -10.63
C CYS A 153 -19.51 6.34 -10.80
N ALA A 154 -19.40 5.30 -11.62
CA ALA A 154 -20.36 4.20 -11.67
C ALA A 154 -20.15 3.26 -10.47
N SER A 155 -21.24 2.73 -9.95
CA SER A 155 -21.24 1.68 -8.92
C SER A 155 -21.33 0.28 -9.53
N ASP A 156 -21.00 -0.76 -8.76
CA ASP A 156 -21.18 -2.14 -9.23
C ASP A 156 -22.65 -2.49 -9.52
N THR A 157 -23.60 -1.78 -8.89
CA THR A 157 -25.03 -1.89 -9.17
C THR A 157 -25.37 -1.34 -10.56
N ASP A 158 -24.75 -0.23 -10.97
CA ASP A 158 -24.96 0.36 -12.30
C ASP A 158 -24.42 -0.53 -13.43
N LEU A 159 -23.50 -1.43 -13.08
CA LEU A 159 -22.80 -2.34 -13.98
C LEU A 159 -23.31 -3.79 -13.85
N ALA A 160 -24.40 -4.01 -13.09
CA ALA A 160 -24.95 -5.33 -12.86
C ALA A 160 -25.48 -5.95 -14.16
N GLY A 161 -25.29 -7.27 -14.32
CA GLY A 161 -25.77 -8.00 -15.49
C GLY A 161 -24.85 -7.97 -16.71
N ILE A 162 -23.83 -7.11 -16.74
CA ILE A 162 -22.80 -7.11 -17.79
C ILE A 162 -21.72 -8.14 -17.43
N THR A 163 -21.63 -9.20 -18.23
CA THR A 163 -20.66 -10.28 -18.03
C THR A 163 -19.34 -10.04 -18.74
N ASP A 164 -19.36 -9.37 -19.89
CA ASP A 164 -18.13 -9.00 -20.60
C ASP A 164 -17.41 -7.85 -19.88
N TYR A 165 -16.11 -8.03 -19.63
CA TYR A 165 -15.34 -7.05 -18.87
C TYR A 165 -15.10 -5.75 -19.65
N ALA A 166 -14.85 -5.83 -20.96
CA ALA A 166 -14.60 -4.64 -21.77
C ALA A 166 -15.87 -3.79 -21.88
N GLU A 167 -17.03 -4.43 -22.08
CA GLU A 167 -18.33 -3.77 -22.06
C GLU A 167 -18.62 -3.14 -20.69
N ARG A 168 -18.31 -3.85 -19.60
CA ARG A 168 -18.47 -3.32 -18.24
C ARG A 168 -17.64 -2.05 -18.03
N VAL A 169 -16.39 -2.03 -18.52
CA VAL A 169 -15.51 -0.86 -18.45
C VAL A 169 -16.05 0.30 -19.29
N GLN A 170 -16.47 0.02 -20.52
CA GLN A 170 -17.02 1.05 -21.41
C GLN A 170 -18.27 1.68 -20.79
N ARG A 171 -19.18 0.86 -20.25
CA ARG A 171 -20.38 1.35 -19.58
C ARG A 171 -20.06 2.26 -18.39
N ALA A 172 -19.02 1.92 -17.61
CA ALA A 172 -18.59 2.75 -16.49
C ALA A 172 -18.08 4.13 -16.95
N ILE A 173 -17.31 4.17 -18.05
CA ILE A 173 -16.82 5.42 -18.66
C ILE A 173 -18.00 6.28 -19.14
N ASP A 174 -18.99 5.68 -19.79
CA ASP A 174 -20.16 6.42 -20.29
C ASP A 174 -20.96 7.05 -19.15
N ILE A 175 -21.17 6.33 -18.05
CA ILE A 175 -21.85 6.85 -16.85
C ILE A 175 -21.05 8.00 -16.23
N GLN A 176 -19.72 7.87 -16.16
CA GLN A 176 -18.84 8.92 -15.64
C GLN A 176 -18.92 10.19 -16.48
N ALA A 177 -18.92 10.06 -17.81
CA ALA A 177 -19.04 11.19 -18.72
C ALA A 177 -20.39 11.92 -18.54
N LEU A 178 -21.49 11.18 -18.40
CA LEU A 178 -22.83 11.76 -18.15
C LEU A 178 -22.91 12.52 -16.82
N LYS A 179 -22.25 12.01 -15.78
CA LYS A 179 -22.22 12.64 -14.45
C LYS A 179 -21.35 13.90 -14.41
N GLN A 180 -20.39 14.06 -15.31
CA GLN A 180 -19.52 15.25 -15.38
C GLN A 180 -20.10 16.40 -16.21
N SER A 181 -21.12 16.13 -17.04
CA SER A 181 -21.81 17.15 -17.84
C SER A 181 -22.91 17.92 -17.10
N HIS A 182 -23.10 17.63 -15.81
CA HIS A 182 -24.08 18.26 -14.90
C HIS A 182 -23.36 18.86 -13.69
#